data_AF-A0A4Q3V2B0-F1
#
_entry.id   AF-A0A4Q3V2B0-F1
#
_cell.length_a   1.000
_cell.length_b   1.000
_cell.length_c   1.000
_cell.angle_alpha   90.00
_cell.angle_beta   90.00
_cell.angle_gamma   90.00
#
_symmetry.space_group_name_H-M   'P 1'
#
loop_
_entity.id
_entity.type
_entity.pdbx_description
1 polymer ?
#
loop_
_entity_poly.entity_id
_entity_poly.type
_entity_poly.pdbx_seq_one_letter_code
_entity_poly.pdbx_strand_id
1 'polypeptide(L)'
;MRPRSFDEYVGQRHLTAPDAAFRRAVEADRLGSVILWGPPGVGKTTLAEIVANETKRRFVRISAVTAGVADLRKVISEAKPKPSEGLFAAADA
;
A
#
# COMPACT_ATOMS: atom_id res chain seq x y z
N MET A 1 20.02 -6.79 -0.51
CA MET A 1 18.74 -7.12 -1.16
C MET A 1 17.61 -6.46 -0.36
N ARG A 2 16.52 -6.00 -0.98
CA ARG A 2 15.36 -5.46 -0.23
C ARG A 2 14.39 -6.61 0.13
N PRO A 3 14.00 -6.76 1.41
CA PRO A 3 13.02 -7.76 1.86
C PRO A 3 11.69 -7.70 1.10
N ARG A 4 11.11 -8.88 0.83
CA ARG A 4 9.85 -9.06 0.08
C ARG A 4 8.66 -9.49 0.93
N SER A 5 8.93 -10.06 2.11
CA SER A 5 7.94 -10.50 3.10
C SER A 5 8.34 -10.07 4.51
N PHE A 6 7.44 -10.24 5.47
CA PHE A 6 7.76 -9.99 6.88
C PHE A 6 8.87 -10.90 7.41
N ASP A 7 9.00 -12.12 6.88
CA ASP A 7 9.99 -13.09 7.35
C ASP A 7 11.40 -12.78 6.84
N GLU A 8 11.52 -12.06 5.73
CA GLU A 8 12.78 -11.52 5.23
C GLU A 8 13.18 -10.20 5.92
N TYR A 9 12.28 -9.58 6.70
CA TYR A 9 12.51 -8.27 7.30
C TYR A 9 13.36 -8.38 8.58
N VAL A 10 14.52 -7.73 8.58
CA VAL A 10 15.45 -7.75 9.72
C VAL A 10 15.17 -6.58 10.65
N GLY A 11 14.97 -6.89 11.94
CA GLY A 11 14.72 -5.91 12.99
C GLY A 11 13.24 -5.54 13.13
N GLN A 12 12.95 -4.55 14.00
CA GLN A 12 11.59 -4.05 14.29
C GLN A 12 10.58 -5.15 14.63
N ARG A 13 11.00 -6.15 15.42
CA ARG A 13 10.15 -7.29 15.82
C ARG A 13 8.81 -6.88 16.43
N HIS A 14 8.77 -5.75 17.14
CA HIS A 14 7.52 -5.19 17.68
C HIS A 14 6.46 -4.84 16.61
N LEU A 15 6.84 -4.74 15.33
CA LEU A 15 5.95 -4.57 14.19
C LEU A 15 5.83 -5.84 13.31
N THR A 16 6.92 -6.61 13.19
CA THR A 16 7.07 -7.67 12.18
C THR A 16 7.00 -9.10 12.72
N ALA A 17 7.00 -9.28 14.05
CA ALA A 17 6.79 -10.59 14.65
C ALA A 17 5.36 -11.10 14.37
N PRO A 18 5.13 -12.43 14.26
CA PRO A 18 3.82 -12.99 13.93
C PRO A 18 2.66 -12.56 14.86
N ASP A 19 2.96 -12.24 16.11
CA ASP A 19 2.02 -11.78 17.12
C ASP A 19 1.82 -10.25 17.13
N ALA A 20 2.71 -9.50 16.48
CA ALA A 20 2.66 -8.05 16.41
C ALA A 20 1.36 -7.56 15.77
N ALA A 21 0.73 -6.57 16.39
CA ALA A 21 -0.56 -6.05 15.94
C ALA A 21 -0.52 -5.53 14.49
N PHE A 22 0.59 -4.90 14.09
CA PHE A 22 0.78 -4.40 12.72
C PHE A 22 0.80 -5.54 11.70
N ARG A 23 1.67 -6.55 11.88
CA ARG A 23 1.73 -7.73 10.99
C ARG A 23 0.37 -8.44 10.92
N ARG A 24 -0.27 -8.69 12.06
CA ARG A 24 -1.60 -9.33 12.08
C ARG A 24 -2.67 -8.53 11.34
N ALA A 25 -2.66 -7.20 11.45
CA ALA A 25 -3.61 -6.36 10.72
C ALA A 25 -3.37 -6.39 9.21
N VAL A 26 -2.10 -6.46 8.78
CA VAL A 26 -1.71 -6.59 7.37
C VAL A 26 -2.09 -7.95 6.81
N GLU A 27 -1.72 -9.03 7.48
CA GLU A 27 -2.02 -10.41 7.05
C GLU A 27 -3.53 -10.69 6.99
N ALA A 28 -4.32 -10.03 7.85
CA ALA A 28 -5.77 -10.13 7.81
C ALA A 28 -6.45 -9.14 6.83
N ASP A 29 -5.69 -8.42 6.00
CA ASP A 29 -6.15 -7.35 5.10
C ASP A 29 -7.11 -6.33 5.76
N ARG A 30 -6.84 -6.01 7.04
CA ARG A 30 -7.62 -5.08 7.87
C ARG A 30 -6.85 -3.80 8.20
N LEU A 31 -5.75 -3.54 7.51
CA LEU A 31 -4.97 -2.32 7.70
C LEU A 31 -5.69 -1.12 7.06
N GLY A 32 -6.00 -0.12 7.90
CA GLY A 32 -6.49 1.19 7.44
C GLY A 32 -5.36 2.11 6.93
N SER A 33 -5.61 3.41 6.91
CA SER A 33 -4.59 4.41 6.61
C SER A 33 -3.51 4.45 7.71
N VAL A 34 -2.24 4.39 7.32
CA VAL A 34 -1.10 4.35 8.25
C VAL A 34 0.00 5.31 7.79
N ILE A 35 0.67 5.93 8.76
CA ILE A 35 1.92 6.69 8.55
C ILE A 35 3.07 5.89 9.15
N LEU A 36 4.07 5.54 8.33
CA LEU A 36 5.30 4.92 8.79
C LEU A 36 6.33 6.01 9.09
N TRP A 37 6.73 6.17 10.34
CA TRP A 37 7.64 7.23 10.80
C TRP A 37 8.91 6.66 11.42
N GLY A 38 10.05 7.33 11.18
CA GLY A 38 11.34 6.93 11.73
C GLY A 38 12.54 7.46 10.94
N PRO A 39 13.77 7.30 11.47
CA PRO A 39 15.01 7.79 10.85
C PRO A 39 15.24 7.28 9.41
N PRO A 40 16.12 7.91 8.60
CA PRO A 40 16.48 7.38 7.29
C PRO A 40 17.09 5.97 7.43
N GLY A 41 16.86 5.10 6.45
CA GLY A 41 17.43 3.75 6.43
C GLY A 41 16.69 2.68 7.25
N VAL A 42 15.74 3.04 8.12
CA VAL A 42 14.99 2.05 8.95
C VAL A 42 13.91 1.25 8.19
N GLY A 43 13.95 1.21 6.86
CA GLY A 43 13.08 0.32 6.08
C GLY A 43 11.61 0.74 5.93
N LYS A 44 11.23 1.99 6.21
CA LYS A 44 9.84 2.50 6.01
C LYS A 44 9.26 2.17 4.63
N THR A 45 10.02 2.48 3.57
CA THR A 45 9.60 2.22 2.19
C THR A 45 9.51 0.72 1.91
N THR A 46 10.41 -0.08 2.48
CA THR A 46 10.38 -1.54 2.39
C THR A 46 9.14 -2.12 3.07
N LEU A 47 8.79 -1.64 4.27
CA LEU A 47 7.57 -2.06 4.97
C LEU A 47 6.32 -1.74 4.15
N ALA A 48 6.23 -0.55 3.56
CA ALA A 48 5.10 -0.18 2.70
C ALA A 48 4.97 -1.11 1.48
N GLU A 49 6.09 -1.56 0.91
CA GLU A 49 6.13 -2.52 -0.20
C GLU A 49 5.68 -3.92 0.22
N ILE A 50 6.13 -4.39 1.39
CA ILE A 50 5.68 -5.66 1.97
C ILE A 50 4.17 -5.63 2.21
N VAL A 51 3.65 -4.56 2.81
CA VAL A 51 2.20 -4.40 3.04
C VAL A 51 1.41 -4.53 1.74
N ALA A 52 1.84 -3.87 0.67
CA ALA A 52 1.18 -3.97 -0.62
C ALA A 52 1.25 -5.39 -1.22
N ASN A 53 2.40 -6.06 -1.08
CA ASN A 53 2.58 -7.45 -1.55
C ASN A 53 1.71 -8.45 -0.78
N GLU A 54 1.58 -8.29 0.54
CA GLU A 54 0.75 -9.16 1.37
C GLU A 54 -0.74 -8.94 1.10
N THR A 55 -1.17 -7.68 1.04
CA THR A 55 -2.58 -7.33 0.77
C THR A 55 -2.99 -7.43 -0.70
N LYS A 56 -2.05 -7.80 -1.59
CA LYS A 56 -2.25 -7.86 -3.06
C LYS A 56 -2.77 -6.54 -3.66
N ARG A 57 -2.37 -5.41 -3.10
CA ARG A 57 -2.79 -4.07 -3.53
C ARG A 57 -1.76 -3.43 -4.45
N ARG A 58 -2.24 -2.55 -5.34
CA ARG A 58 -1.37 -1.71 -6.17
C ARG A 58 -0.54 -0.79 -5.27
N PHE A 59 0.78 -0.80 -5.44
CA PHE A 59 1.70 0.12 -4.76
C PHE A 59 2.12 1.26 -5.69
N VAL A 60 1.92 2.51 -5.25
CA VAL A 60 2.35 3.70 -5.99
C VAL A 60 3.30 4.51 -5.11
N ARG A 61 4.51 4.79 -5.61
CA ARG A 61 5.49 5.64 -4.94
C ARG A 61 5.36 7.07 -5.46
N ILE A 62 5.15 8.01 -4.55
CA ILE A 62 5.12 9.45 -4.84
C ILE A 62 6.15 10.12 -3.93
N SER A 63 6.99 10.98 -4.51
CA SER A 63 7.98 11.75 -3.77
C SER A 63 7.44 13.15 -3.50
N ALA A 64 7.45 13.58 -2.24
CA ALA A 64 7.05 14.94 -1.86
C ALA A 64 8.01 16.03 -2.39
N VAL A 65 9.19 15.65 -2.87
CA VAL A 65 10.18 16.59 -3.43
C VAL A 65 9.90 16.88 -4.90
N THR A 66 9.38 15.89 -5.65
CA THR A 66 9.26 15.98 -7.10
C THR A 66 7.81 15.99 -7.59
N ALA A 67 6.85 15.57 -6.78
CA ALA A 67 5.46 15.46 -7.18
C ALA A 67 4.63 16.67 -6.72
N GLY A 68 3.74 17.13 -7.60
CA GLY A 68 2.78 18.19 -7.31
C GLY A 68 1.38 17.66 -7.02
N VAL A 69 0.44 18.60 -6.79
CA VAL A 69 -0.98 18.28 -6.55
C VAL A 69 -1.62 17.58 -7.75
N ALA A 70 -1.19 17.91 -8.98
CA ALA A 70 -1.70 17.29 -10.20
C ALA A 70 -1.38 15.78 -10.25
N ASP A 71 -0.15 15.40 -9.90
CA ASP A 71 0.28 14.00 -9.88
C ASP A 71 -0.51 13.18 -8.86
N LEU A 72 -0.70 13.74 -7.65
CA LEU A 72 -1.51 13.13 -6.59
C LEU A 72 -2.96 12.91 -7.05
N ARG A 73 -3.59 13.92 -7.67
CA ARG A 73 -4.97 13.81 -8.17
C ARG A 73 -5.10 12.72 -9.24
N LYS A 74 -4.12 12.61 -10.14
CA LYS A 74 -4.09 11.56 -11.17
C LYS A 74 -4.04 10.17 -10.55
N VAL A 75 -3.11 9.94 -9.61
CA VAL A 75 -2.99 8.63 -8.92
C VAL A 75 -4.28 8.27 -8.17
N ILE A 76 -4.91 9.24 -7.49
CA ILE A 76 -6.18 9.02 -6.80
C ILE A 76 -7.29 8.67 -7.79
N SER A 77 -7.37 9.33 -8.96
CA SER A 77 -8.38 8.99 -9.98
C SER A 77 -8.20 7.59 -10.56
N GLU A 78 -6.96 7.14 -10.75
CA GLU A 78 -6.67 5.78 -11.22
C GLU A 78 -7.02 4.70 -10.19
N ALA A 79 -6.99 5.05 -8.90
CA ALA A 79 -7.31 4.14 -7.81
C ALA A 79 -8.82 4.03 -7.54
N LYS A 80 -9.64 4.98 -8.01
CA LYS A 80 -11.10 4.87 -7.87
C LYS A 80 -11.59 3.69 -8.71
N PRO A 81 -12.47 2.84 -8.15
CA PRO A 81 -13.14 1.84 -8.97
C PRO A 81 -13.85 2.56 -10.10
N LYS A 82 -13.59 2.13 -11.35
CA LYS A 82 -14.40 2.59 -12.48
C LYS A 82 -15.85 2.25 -12.14
N PRO A 83 -16.81 3.17 -12.33
CA PRO A 83 -18.21 2.79 -12.32
C PRO A 83 -18.31 1.59 -13.25
N SER A 84 -18.81 0.47 -12.75
CA SER A 84 -19.18 -0.66 -13.61
C SER A 84 -20.00 -0.06 -14.74
N GLU A 85 -19.56 -0.20 -15.99
CA GLU A 85 -20.41 0.09 -17.14
C GLU A 85 -21.72 -0.61 -16.85
N GLY A 86 -22.76 0.19 -16.63
CA GLY A 86 -24.05 -0.31 -16.20
C GLY A 86 -24.50 -1.36 -17.20
N LEU A 87 -25.08 -2.44 -16.67
CA LEU A 87 -25.63 -3.59 -17.40
C LEU A 87 -26.76 -3.23 -18.40
N PHE A 88 -26.97 -1.94 -18.70
CA PHE A 88 -28.07 -1.40 -19.49
C PHE A 88 -27.65 -0.36 -20.56
N ALA A 89 -26.35 -0.19 -20.86
CA ALA A 89 -25.90 0.77 -21.88
C ALA A 89 -26.05 0.28 -23.35
N ALA A 90 -26.66 -0.88 -23.59
CA ALA A 90 -26.90 -1.42 -24.93
C ALA A 90 -28.33 -1.95 -25.06
N ALA A 91 -29.29 -1.03 -25.12
CA ALA A 91 -30.66 -1.34 -25.53
C ALA A 91 -31.21 -0.17 -26.37
N ASP A 92 -30.57 0.10 -27.50
CA ASP A 92 -31.12 0.89 -28.60
C ASP A 92 -30.57 0.31 -29.93
N ALA A 93 -31.32 -0.63 -30.51
CA ALA A 93 -31.31 -1.00 -31.92
C ALA A 93 -32.57 -1.81 -32.26
#